data_AF-A0A954D0A1-F1
#
_entry.id   AF-A0A954D0A1-F1
#
_cell.length_a   1.000
_cell.length_b   1.000
_cell.length_c   1.000
_cell.angle_alpha   90.00
_cell.angle_beta   90.00
_cell.angle_gamma   90.00
#
_symmetry.space_group_name_H-M   'P 1'
#
loop_
_entity.id
_entity.type
_entity.pdbx_description
1 polymer ?
#
loop_
_entity_poly.entity_id
_entity_poly.type
_entity_poly.pdbx_seq_one_letter_code
_entity_poly.pdbx_strand_id
1 'polypeptide(L)'
;LENGTNTGNLLDRDYTSYSSGASTALGSGCSGFSLTAYMRSNGAGMPNYGMRLLAGVTNAPASTPVALSIALTDANATIPGICTTVHALPIAILPLGVSDTSGTLYDVYYQTKYDMALNGISLISQAFASSGGALTLSNGRNTAMPTSSATTGHDACYLWSSLTTSPNRSTVFTGGSILVEFGT
;
A
#
# COMPACT_ATOMS: atom_id res chain seq x y z
N LEU A 1 27.65 16.96 1.51
CA LEU A 1 26.89 18.00 0.80
C LEU A 1 27.58 18.23 -0.53
N GLU A 2 27.22 17.48 -1.56
CA GLU A 2 27.65 17.78 -2.93
C GLU A 2 26.48 18.45 -3.67
N ASN A 3 26.81 19.60 -4.25
CA ASN A 3 25.96 20.50 -4.99
C ASN A 3 25.99 20.06 -6.46
N GLY A 4 24.88 19.50 -6.96
CA GLY A 4 24.75 19.03 -8.33
C GLY A 4 23.45 19.51 -8.95
N THR A 5 23.55 20.49 -9.85
CA THR A 5 22.50 20.92 -10.77
C THR A 5 22.15 19.77 -11.73
N ASN A 6 21.17 18.94 -11.38
CA ASN A 6 20.61 17.94 -12.29
C ASN A 6 19.08 18.02 -12.28
N THR A 7 18.53 18.54 -13.37
CA THR A 7 17.14 18.36 -13.77
C THR A 7 16.94 16.92 -14.26
N GLY A 8 16.67 16.01 -13.34
CA GLY A 8 16.37 14.61 -13.64
C GLY A 8 16.51 13.73 -12.41
N ASN A 9 15.53 12.86 -12.17
CA ASN A 9 15.41 11.92 -11.04
C ASN A 9 16.77 11.49 -10.45
N LEU A 10 17.13 12.05 -9.30
CA LEU A 10 18.27 11.54 -8.53
C LEU A 10 17.73 10.43 -7.63
N LEU A 11 17.53 9.24 -8.22
CA LEU A 11 17.63 8.01 -7.43
C LEU A 11 19.00 8.04 -6.74
N ASP A 12 19.07 7.56 -5.50
CA ASP A 12 20.36 7.18 -4.95
C ASP A 12 21.12 6.35 -5.99
N ARG A 13 22.39 6.68 -6.20
CA ARG A 13 23.22 6.20 -7.33
C ARG A 13 23.28 4.67 -7.40
N ASP A 14 23.00 3.98 -6.30
CA ASP A 14 23.07 2.53 -6.19
C ASP A 14 21.69 1.85 -6.01
N TYR A 15 20.58 2.60 -5.93
CA TYR A 15 19.23 2.04 -5.93
C TYR A 15 18.74 1.80 -7.35
N THR A 16 18.90 0.57 -7.83
CA THR A 16 18.56 0.19 -9.20
C THR A 16 17.24 -0.56 -9.32
N SER A 17 16.72 -1.18 -8.25
CA SER A 17 15.47 -1.95 -8.31
C SER A 17 14.85 -2.27 -6.94
N TYR A 18 13.56 -2.61 -6.95
CA TYR A 18 12.85 -3.33 -5.88
C TYR A 18 12.16 -4.56 -6.46
N SER A 19 12.02 -5.60 -5.64
CA SER A 19 11.16 -6.74 -5.98
C SER A 19 9.73 -6.45 -5.58
N SER A 20 8.80 -7.03 -6.33
CA SER A 20 7.46 -6.48 -6.46
C SER A 20 6.46 -7.61 -6.61
N GLY A 21 5.41 -7.57 -5.79
CA GLY A 21 4.41 -8.62 -5.66
C GLY A 21 3.13 -8.23 -6.37
N ALA A 22 2.78 -8.96 -7.43
CA ALA A 22 1.53 -8.71 -8.14
C ALA A 22 0.31 -8.97 -7.25
N SER A 23 -0.71 -8.14 -7.40
CA SER A 23 -2.00 -8.31 -6.74
C SER A 23 -3.06 -8.74 -7.74
N THR A 24 -3.87 -9.71 -7.36
CA THR A 24 -4.98 -10.23 -8.17
C THR A 24 -6.31 -9.93 -7.48
N ALA A 25 -7.32 -9.53 -8.27
CA ALA A 25 -8.66 -9.32 -7.73
C ALA A 25 -9.34 -10.66 -7.45
N LEU A 26 -9.97 -10.78 -6.29
CA LEU A 26 -10.73 -11.98 -5.87
C LEU A 26 -12.24 -11.83 -6.10
N GLY A 27 -12.70 -10.61 -6.35
CA GLY A 27 -14.10 -10.30 -6.54
C GLY A 27 -14.29 -8.83 -6.89
N SER A 28 -15.54 -8.38 -6.90
CA SER A 28 -15.91 -6.96 -7.06
C SER A 28 -16.40 -6.40 -5.74
N GLY A 29 -16.00 -5.17 -5.41
CA GLY A 29 -16.52 -4.49 -4.23
C GLY A 29 -17.93 -3.95 -4.43
N CYS A 30 -18.54 -3.52 -3.35
CA CYS A 30 -19.84 -2.88 -3.35
C CYS A 30 -19.82 -1.62 -4.22
N SER A 31 -20.76 -1.50 -5.16
CA SER A 31 -20.88 -0.34 -6.06
C SER A 31 -19.56 0.04 -6.78
N GLY A 32 -18.69 -0.94 -7.04
CA GLY A 32 -17.40 -0.69 -7.69
C GLY A 32 -16.31 -0.11 -6.77
N PHE A 33 -16.51 -0.12 -5.44
CA PHE A 33 -15.48 0.18 -4.46
C PHE A 33 -14.27 -0.74 -4.70
N SER A 34 -13.15 -0.15 -5.12
CA SER A 34 -11.96 -0.88 -5.54
C SER A 34 -10.79 -0.52 -4.64
N LEU A 35 -10.14 -1.54 -4.11
CA LEU A 35 -8.86 -1.52 -3.46
C LEU A 35 -7.76 -1.76 -4.51
N THR A 36 -6.73 -0.95 -4.46
CA THR A 36 -5.40 -1.24 -5.03
C THR A 36 -4.51 -1.65 -3.87
N ALA A 37 -3.87 -2.82 -3.98
CA ALA A 37 -2.92 -3.30 -2.98
C ALA A 37 -1.67 -3.83 -3.68
N TYR A 38 -0.50 -3.62 -3.09
CA TYR A 38 0.76 -4.07 -3.67
C TYR A 38 1.85 -4.26 -2.62
N MET A 39 2.69 -5.27 -2.80
CA MET A 39 3.84 -5.52 -1.93
C MET A 39 5.16 -5.19 -2.65
N ARG A 40 6.04 -4.46 -1.96
CA ARG A 40 7.43 -4.21 -2.39
C ARG A 40 8.39 -4.79 -1.37
N SER A 41 9.50 -5.34 -1.85
CA SER A 41 10.60 -5.82 -1.03
C SER A 41 11.93 -5.27 -1.54
N ASN A 42 12.65 -4.58 -0.66
CA ASN A 42 14.00 -4.07 -0.91
C ASN A 42 15.09 -4.98 -0.31
N GLY A 43 14.71 -6.06 0.40
CA GLY A 43 15.65 -7.06 0.89
C GLY A 43 16.33 -6.79 2.23
N ALA A 44 17.21 -7.74 2.61
CA ALA A 44 17.91 -7.76 3.88
C ALA A 44 18.98 -6.66 4.03
N GLY A 45 19.51 -6.15 2.90
CA GLY A 45 20.52 -5.08 2.88
C GLY A 45 20.01 -3.73 3.39
N MET A 46 18.73 -3.64 3.75
CA MET A 46 18.10 -2.47 4.32
C MET A 46 17.07 -2.91 5.39
N PRO A 47 17.50 -3.31 6.60
CA PRO A 47 16.63 -3.90 7.61
C PRO A 47 15.45 -3.02 8.00
N ASN A 48 15.59 -1.70 7.93
CA ASN A 48 14.50 -0.77 8.21
C ASN A 48 13.59 -0.50 7.01
N TYR A 49 13.96 -0.87 5.77
CA TYR A 49 13.24 -0.59 4.51
C TYR A 49 12.80 -1.84 3.76
N GLY A 50 12.87 -2.99 4.43
CA GLY A 50 12.81 -4.30 3.81
C GLY A 50 11.54 -4.61 3.06
N MET A 51 10.37 -4.24 3.59
CA MET A 51 9.08 -4.59 3.00
C MET A 51 8.05 -3.46 3.16
N ARG A 52 7.25 -3.25 2.11
CA ARG A 52 6.18 -2.23 2.09
C ARG A 52 4.89 -2.75 1.49
N LEU A 53 3.80 -2.51 2.20
CA LEU A 53 2.44 -2.63 1.69
C LEU A 53 1.97 -1.26 1.24
N LEU A 54 1.64 -1.15 -0.04
CA LEU A 54 0.91 -0.01 -0.59
C LEU A 54 -0.57 -0.37 -0.64
N ALA A 55 -1.43 0.54 -0.19
CA ALA A 55 -2.87 0.41 -0.33
C ALA A 55 -3.51 1.76 -0.67
N GLY A 56 -4.40 1.77 -1.66
CA GLY A 56 -5.19 2.92 -2.06
C GLY A 56 -6.57 2.47 -2.52
N VAL A 57 -7.54 3.38 -2.59
CA VAL A 57 -8.90 2.99 -3.01
C VAL A 57 -9.56 4.01 -3.93
N THR A 58 -10.53 3.53 -4.70
CA THR A 58 -11.44 4.34 -5.52
C THR A 58 -12.88 3.90 -5.32
N ASN A 59 -13.84 4.81 -5.49
CA ASN A 59 -15.28 4.56 -5.30
C ASN A 59 -15.62 4.08 -3.88
N ALA A 60 -14.84 4.45 -2.88
CA ALA A 60 -15.30 4.34 -1.50
C ALA A 60 -16.49 5.30 -1.27
N PRO A 61 -17.31 5.08 -0.23
CA PRO A 61 -18.23 6.11 0.24
C PRO A 61 -17.48 7.43 0.45
N ALA A 62 -18.02 8.53 -0.06
CA ALA A 62 -17.36 9.84 -0.02
C ALA A 62 -17.16 10.33 1.43
N SER A 63 -16.05 11.04 1.68
CA SER A 63 -15.75 11.67 2.99
C SER A 63 -15.87 10.71 4.18
N THR A 64 -15.52 9.44 3.97
CA THR A 64 -15.74 8.37 4.94
C THR A 64 -14.40 7.73 5.35
N PRO A 65 -14.19 7.41 6.65
CA PRO A 65 -13.03 6.65 7.07
C PRO A 65 -12.96 5.28 6.38
N VAL A 66 -11.77 4.94 5.87
CA VAL A 66 -11.46 3.68 5.23
C VAL A 66 -10.35 2.97 6.01
N ALA A 67 -10.54 1.68 6.25
CA ALA A 67 -9.54 0.82 6.84
C ALA A 67 -9.33 -0.44 5.98
N LEU A 68 -8.14 -1.00 6.06
CA LEU A 68 -7.72 -2.21 5.35
C LEU A 68 -7.76 -3.40 6.31
N SER A 69 -8.58 -4.39 5.99
CA SER A 69 -8.51 -5.72 6.60
C SER A 69 -7.42 -6.54 5.90
N ILE A 70 -6.60 -7.25 6.67
CA ILE A 70 -5.59 -8.18 6.18
C ILE A 70 -5.86 -9.56 6.79
N ALA A 71 -5.77 -10.59 5.96
CA ALA A 71 -5.89 -12.01 6.29
C ALA A 71 -4.79 -12.81 5.56
N LEU A 72 -4.55 -14.05 6.01
CA LEU A 72 -3.62 -14.98 5.34
C LEU A 72 -4.34 -15.97 4.41
N THR A 73 -5.65 -16.08 4.53
CA THR A 73 -6.49 -17.02 3.77
C THR A 73 -7.74 -16.31 3.30
N ASP A 74 -8.24 -16.70 2.13
CA ASP A 74 -9.49 -16.18 1.60
C ASP A 74 -10.66 -16.80 2.36
N ALA A 75 -11.45 -15.96 3.03
CA ALA A 75 -12.63 -16.40 3.73
C ALA A 75 -13.77 -16.79 2.78
N ASN A 76 -13.84 -16.15 1.60
CA ASN A 76 -14.86 -16.34 0.58
C ASN A 76 -16.29 -16.52 1.15
N ALA A 77 -16.67 -15.62 2.06
CA ALA A 77 -17.90 -15.75 2.85
C ALA A 77 -18.96 -14.74 2.44
N THR A 78 -20.20 -15.19 2.25
CA THR A 78 -21.36 -14.32 2.04
C THR A 78 -22.06 -14.09 3.36
N ILE A 79 -22.14 -12.83 3.79
CA ILE A 79 -22.80 -12.44 5.05
C ILE A 79 -24.08 -11.67 4.70
N PRO A 80 -25.26 -12.07 5.22
CA PRO A 80 -26.48 -11.30 5.04
C PRO A 80 -26.31 -9.84 5.48
N GLY A 81 -26.73 -8.91 4.63
CA GLY A 81 -26.59 -7.47 4.87
C GLY A 81 -25.28 -6.85 4.37
N ILE A 82 -24.35 -7.65 3.83
CA ILE A 82 -23.15 -7.15 3.13
C ILE A 82 -23.35 -7.28 1.62
N CYS A 83 -23.03 -6.21 0.88
CA CYS A 83 -23.26 -6.08 -0.56
C CYS A 83 -22.28 -6.85 -1.46
N THR A 84 -21.30 -7.54 -0.87
CA THR A 84 -20.32 -8.36 -1.60
C THR A 84 -19.76 -9.46 -0.70
N THR A 85 -18.98 -10.37 -1.27
CA THR A 85 -18.27 -11.42 -0.55
C THR A 85 -17.18 -10.84 0.34
N VAL A 86 -17.12 -11.34 1.57
CA VAL A 86 -16.02 -11.08 2.52
C VAL A 86 -14.87 -12.02 2.18
N HIS A 87 -13.76 -11.46 1.72
CA HIS A 87 -12.54 -12.21 1.41
C HIS A 87 -11.52 -12.13 2.55
N ALA A 88 -11.47 -11.02 3.29
CA ALA A 88 -10.50 -10.82 4.36
C ALA A 88 -11.19 -10.70 5.73
N LEU A 89 -11.20 -11.79 6.50
CA LEU A 89 -11.50 -11.76 7.93
C LEU A 89 -10.24 -11.26 8.68
N PRO A 90 -10.31 -10.10 9.36
CA PRO A 90 -9.11 -9.41 9.79
C PRO A 90 -8.33 -10.20 10.84
N ILE A 91 -7.08 -10.53 10.53
CA ILE A 91 -6.05 -10.78 11.55
C ILE A 91 -5.37 -9.48 11.98
N ALA A 92 -5.38 -8.48 11.09
CA ALA A 92 -4.89 -7.13 11.32
C ALA A 92 -5.76 -6.13 10.58
N ILE A 93 -5.89 -4.93 11.16
CA ILE A 93 -6.63 -3.80 10.58
C ILE A 93 -5.69 -2.59 10.54
N LEU A 94 -5.53 -2.01 9.35
CA LEU A 94 -4.70 -0.83 9.15
C LEU A 94 -5.57 0.37 8.71
N PRO A 95 -5.51 1.53 9.39
CA PRO A 95 -6.31 2.69 9.00
C PRO A 95 -5.70 3.36 7.77
N LEU A 96 -6.42 3.36 6.64
CA LEU A 96 -5.95 4.00 5.41
C LEU A 96 -6.16 5.52 5.44
N GLY A 97 -7.21 6.00 6.11
CA GLY A 97 -7.51 7.42 6.24
C GLY A 97 -8.96 7.72 5.92
N VAL A 98 -9.24 8.88 5.32
CA VAL A 98 -10.59 9.31 4.94
C VAL A 98 -10.62 9.55 3.43
N SER A 99 -11.59 8.96 2.74
CA SER A 99 -11.79 9.20 1.32
C SER A 99 -12.17 10.66 1.05
N ASP A 100 -11.81 11.18 -0.12
CA ASP A 100 -12.26 12.50 -0.53
C ASP A 100 -13.74 12.50 -0.98
N THR A 101 -14.21 13.64 -1.49
CA THR A 101 -15.57 13.81 -1.97
C THR A 101 -15.89 12.97 -3.21
N SER A 102 -14.88 12.48 -3.93
CA SER A 102 -15.02 11.57 -5.07
C SER A 102 -14.97 10.09 -4.66
N GLY A 103 -14.78 9.80 -3.37
CA GLY A 103 -14.60 8.43 -2.90
C GLY A 103 -13.20 7.87 -3.17
N THR A 104 -12.22 8.74 -3.39
CA THR A 104 -10.83 8.35 -3.65
C THR A 104 -10.00 8.50 -2.38
N LEU A 105 -9.13 7.52 -2.12
CA LEU A 105 -8.06 7.64 -1.14
C LEU A 105 -6.75 7.25 -1.83
N TYR A 106 -5.84 8.21 -1.91
CA TYR A 106 -4.53 8.01 -2.52
C TYR A 106 -3.68 7.00 -1.75
N ASP A 107 -2.69 6.43 -2.43
CA ASP A 107 -1.84 5.37 -1.90
C ASP A 107 -1.19 5.71 -0.55
N VAL A 108 -1.38 4.83 0.42
CA VAL A 108 -0.76 4.83 1.74
C VAL A 108 0.23 3.68 1.83
N TYR A 109 1.35 3.92 2.51
CA TYR A 109 2.42 2.96 2.67
C TYR A 109 2.56 2.52 4.13
N TYR A 110 2.55 1.21 4.35
CA TYR A 110 2.96 0.60 5.61
C TYR A 110 4.28 -0.11 5.42
N GLN A 111 5.23 0.19 6.30
CA GLN A 111 6.58 -0.33 6.21
C GLN A 111 6.87 -1.24 7.40
N THR A 112 7.52 -2.36 7.12
CA THR A 112 8.06 -3.24 8.14
C THR A 112 9.51 -3.60 7.78
N LYS A 113 10.22 -4.15 8.77
CA LYS A 113 11.55 -4.68 8.56
C LYS A 113 11.52 -5.85 7.58
N TYR A 114 12.63 -6.08 6.88
CA TYR A 114 12.75 -7.27 6.06
C TYR A 114 12.65 -8.51 6.95
N ASP A 115 11.77 -9.43 6.60
CA ASP A 115 11.68 -10.75 7.21
C ASP A 115 11.60 -11.79 6.10
N MET A 116 12.61 -12.65 6.01
CA MET A 116 12.66 -13.70 5.01
C MET A 116 11.52 -14.72 5.16
N ALA A 117 10.93 -14.85 6.37
CA ALA A 117 9.79 -15.72 6.60
C ALA A 117 8.54 -15.25 5.84
N LEU A 118 8.48 -13.97 5.45
CA LEU A 118 7.35 -13.40 4.72
C LEU A 118 7.47 -13.57 3.19
N ASN A 119 8.63 -14.01 2.67
CA ASN A 119 8.83 -14.15 1.23
C ASN A 119 7.85 -15.17 0.63
N GLY A 120 7.15 -14.78 -0.44
CA GLY A 120 6.17 -15.63 -1.10
C GLY A 120 4.85 -15.84 -0.34
N ILE A 121 4.70 -15.30 0.88
CA ILE A 121 3.42 -15.36 1.59
C ILE A 121 2.37 -14.54 0.82
N SER A 122 1.19 -15.12 0.63
CA SER A 122 0.03 -14.41 0.12
C SER A 122 -0.72 -13.71 1.25
N LEU A 123 -0.98 -12.42 1.05
CA LEU A 123 -1.89 -11.65 1.88
C LEU A 123 -3.21 -11.47 1.15
N ILE A 124 -4.29 -11.82 1.83
CA ILE A 124 -5.63 -11.46 1.40
C ILE A 124 -5.98 -10.13 2.06
N SER A 125 -6.38 -9.14 1.26
CA SER A 125 -6.73 -7.82 1.77
C SER A 125 -8.04 -7.32 1.20
N GLN A 126 -8.79 -6.60 2.02
CA GLN A 126 -10.05 -5.99 1.63
C GLN A 126 -10.25 -4.72 2.46
N ALA A 127 -10.40 -3.58 1.80
CA ALA A 127 -10.75 -2.34 2.48
C ALA A 127 -12.25 -2.30 2.80
N PHE A 128 -12.59 -1.63 3.89
CA PHE A 128 -13.95 -1.39 4.33
C PHE A 128 -14.14 0.06 4.77
N ALA A 129 -15.36 0.55 4.61
CA ALA A 129 -15.79 1.87 5.03
C ALA A 129 -17.18 1.78 5.65
N SER A 130 -17.47 2.61 6.65
CA SER A 130 -18.79 2.67 7.28
C SER A 130 -19.41 4.04 7.05
N SER A 131 -20.47 4.09 6.26
CA SER A 131 -21.22 5.32 5.99
C SER A 131 -22.68 5.11 6.40
N GLY A 132 -23.19 5.97 7.27
CA GLY A 132 -24.57 5.87 7.76
C GLY A 132 -24.91 4.55 8.50
N GLY A 133 -23.91 3.89 9.09
CA GLY A 133 -24.08 2.63 9.82
C GLY A 133 -24.06 1.36 8.94
N ALA A 134 -23.99 1.50 7.62
CA ALA A 134 -23.81 0.38 6.71
C ALA A 134 -22.32 0.14 6.40
N LEU A 135 -21.90 -1.12 6.47
CA LEU A 135 -20.54 -1.53 6.10
C LEU A 135 -20.46 -1.76 4.59
N THR A 136 -19.61 -1.00 3.92
CA THR A 136 -19.33 -1.13 2.48
C THR A 136 -17.93 -1.71 2.31
N LEU A 137 -17.80 -2.77 1.52
CA LEU A 137 -16.52 -3.45 1.28
C LEU A 137 -16.03 -3.20 -0.15
N SER A 138 -14.72 -3.04 -0.27
CA SER A 138 -14.03 -3.04 -1.56
C SER A 138 -13.92 -4.46 -2.13
N ASN A 139 -13.35 -4.61 -3.32
CA ASN A 139 -12.94 -5.92 -3.80
C ASN A 139 -11.87 -6.55 -2.89
N GLY A 140 -11.89 -7.88 -2.80
CA GLY A 140 -10.79 -8.64 -2.23
C GLY A 140 -9.58 -8.63 -3.16
N ARG A 141 -8.38 -8.63 -2.56
CA ARG A 141 -7.10 -8.73 -3.24
C ARG A 141 -6.28 -9.87 -2.66
N ASN A 142 -5.71 -10.71 -3.51
CA ASN A 142 -4.62 -11.60 -3.12
C ASN A 142 -3.30 -11.01 -3.62
N THR A 143 -2.45 -10.61 -2.69
CA THR A 143 -1.17 -9.98 -2.98
C THR A 143 -0.06 -10.88 -2.44
N ALA A 144 0.75 -11.44 -3.34
CA ALA A 144 1.90 -12.22 -2.93
C ALA A 144 3.06 -11.30 -2.52
N MET A 145 3.71 -11.61 -1.41
CA MET A 145 5.01 -11.05 -1.09
C MET A 145 6.02 -11.49 -2.15
N PRO A 146 6.92 -10.60 -2.62
CA PRO A 146 7.98 -11.00 -3.52
C PRO A 146 8.82 -12.15 -2.94
N THR A 147 9.16 -13.14 -3.75
CA THR A 147 9.99 -14.30 -3.34
C THR A 147 11.48 -14.00 -3.37
N SER A 148 11.88 -12.90 -4.03
CA SER A 148 13.25 -12.40 -4.07
C SER A 148 13.34 -11.02 -3.41
N SER A 149 14.45 -10.76 -2.75
CA SER A 149 14.89 -9.40 -2.45
C SER A 149 15.53 -8.76 -3.69
N ALA A 150 15.28 -7.49 -3.98
CA ALA A 150 16.20 -6.73 -4.83
C ALA A 150 17.51 -6.54 -4.06
N THR A 151 18.62 -6.99 -4.63
CA THR A 151 19.88 -7.26 -3.92
C THR A 151 20.87 -6.10 -3.86
N THR A 152 20.47 -4.86 -4.16
CA THR A 152 21.43 -3.73 -4.17
C THR A 152 20.80 -2.46 -3.61
N GLY A 153 21.18 -2.14 -2.38
CA GLY A 153 20.99 -0.83 -1.74
C GLY A 153 21.84 -0.77 -0.48
N HIS A 154 22.43 0.40 -0.21
CA HIS A 154 23.26 0.63 0.99
C HIS A 154 22.38 1.08 2.18
N ASP A 155 22.85 0.82 3.41
CA ASP A 155 22.19 1.22 4.67
C ASP A 155 21.99 2.76 4.80
N ALA A 156 22.66 3.56 3.96
CA ALA A 156 22.64 5.03 3.97
C ALA A 156 21.78 5.66 2.86
N CYS A 157 21.01 4.88 2.11
CA CYS A 157 20.34 5.38 0.89
C CYS A 157 19.03 6.11 1.20
N TYR A 158 18.93 7.33 0.67
CA TYR A 158 17.68 8.09 0.59
C TYR A 158 17.09 7.86 -0.81
N LEU A 159 15.83 7.43 -0.90
CA LEU A 159 15.08 7.53 -2.15
C LEU A 159 14.07 8.67 -2.02
N TRP A 160 14.08 9.57 -3.00
CA TRP A 160 12.97 10.47 -3.26
C TRP A 160 12.47 10.20 -4.68
N SER A 161 11.16 10.14 -4.87
CA SER A 161 10.56 10.19 -6.19
C SER A 161 9.41 11.18 -6.17
N SER A 162 9.45 12.19 -7.04
CA SER A 162 8.26 12.96 -7.38
C SER A 162 7.45 12.14 -8.38
N LEU A 163 6.23 11.76 -8.00
CA LEU A 163 5.29 11.16 -8.94
C LEU A 163 4.82 12.26 -9.88
N THR A 164 5.36 12.31 -11.09
CA THR A 164 5.12 13.35 -12.10
C THR A 164 3.68 13.39 -12.63
N THR A 165 2.77 12.53 -12.15
CA THR A 165 1.41 12.37 -12.69
C THR A 165 0.27 12.42 -11.67
N SER A 166 0.51 12.80 -10.41
CA SER A 166 -0.58 13.00 -9.44
C SER A 166 -0.93 14.50 -9.28
N PRO A 167 -2.22 14.89 -9.32
CA PRO A 167 -2.64 16.28 -9.11
C PRO A 167 -2.34 16.80 -7.70
N ASN A 168 -2.10 15.91 -6.75
CA ASN A 168 -1.58 16.23 -5.42
C ASN A 168 -0.17 15.63 -5.29
N ARG A 169 0.84 16.52 -5.19
CA ARG A 169 2.26 16.17 -5.12
C ARG A 169 2.59 15.39 -3.85
N SER A 170 2.37 14.08 -3.86
CA SER A 170 2.90 13.18 -2.84
C SER A 170 4.33 12.82 -3.22
N THR A 171 5.30 13.55 -2.71
CA THR A 171 6.70 13.12 -2.73
C THR A 171 6.81 11.94 -1.77
N VAL A 172 7.03 10.73 -2.26
CA VAL A 172 7.24 9.57 -1.40
C VAL A 172 8.69 9.61 -0.93
N PHE A 173 8.89 10.00 0.34
CA PHE A 173 10.20 9.99 0.98
C PHE A 173 10.52 8.62 1.53
N THR A 174 11.76 8.18 1.33
CA THR A 174 12.25 6.95 1.94
C THR A 174 13.68 7.17 2.41
N GLY A 175 13.93 6.87 3.69
CA GLY A 175 15.27 6.97 4.26
C GLY A 175 15.40 7.91 5.45
N GLY A 176 15.61 7.35 6.65
CA GLY A 176 16.74 7.73 7.49
C GLY A 176 16.53 8.86 8.49
N SER A 177 15.31 9.34 8.71
CA SER A 177 14.83 10.11 9.89
C SER A 177 13.44 10.68 9.58
N ILE A 178 12.71 11.10 10.62
CA ILE A 178 11.45 11.82 10.47
C ILE A 178 11.74 13.18 9.83
N LEU A 179 11.22 13.43 8.63
CA LEU A 179 11.05 14.78 8.10
C LEU A 179 9.56 15.14 8.23
N VAL A 180 9.26 16.21 8.96
CA VAL A 180 7.90 16.76 9.05
C VAL A 180 7.77 17.79 7.93
N GLU A 181 6.85 17.54 7.00
CA GLU A 181 6.47 18.53 5.98
C GLU A 181 5.15 19.18 6.41
N PHE A 182 5.16 20.52 6.49
CA PHE A 182 3.93 21.31 6.64
C PHE A 182 3.50 21.74 5.25
N GLY A 183 2.38 21.21 4.78
CA GLY A 183 1.76 21.65 3.53
C GLY A 183 1.22 23.08 3.66
N THR A 184 1.39 23.89 2.62
CA THR A 184 0.67 25.16 2.43
C THR A 184 -0.75 24.90 1.93
#